data_AF-A0A840N7W3-F1
#
_entry.id   AF-A0A840N7W3-F1
#
_cell.length_a   1.000
_cell.length_b   1.000
_cell.length_c   1.000
_cell.angle_alpha   90.00
_cell.angle_beta   90.00
_cell.angle_gamma   90.00
#
_symmetry.space_group_name_H-M   'P 1'
#
loop_
_entity.id
_entity.type
_entity.pdbx_description
1 polymer ?
#
loop_
_entity_poly.entity_id
_entity_poly.type
_entity_poly.pdbx_seq_one_letter_code
_entity_poly.pdbx_strand_id
1 'polypeptide(L)'
;MSVLEFAVETLQVKHIIVCGHYGCGGIRRAFEPPDGGGLVDHWLAPVREMCRRCAPDLARLPTEAARMDRACELNVELQLRRVAATPIVRSAWQRQQSVTVHGWIYGLGDGLLRDLGLKLSSLDDAESLDRENEYAGLAEPITMVRRHAEEAFAGLTMLEPPLLEEG
;
A
#
# COMPACT_ATOMS: atom_id res chain seq x y z
N MET A 1 -4.15 12.29 15.08
CA MET A 1 -2.77 12.16 15.62
C MET A 1 -2.73 11.44 16.96
N SER A 2 -3.68 11.67 17.87
CA SER A 2 -3.68 11.07 19.22
C SER A 2 -3.60 9.53 19.26
N VAL A 3 -4.26 8.83 18.32
CA VAL A 3 -4.21 7.35 18.25
C VAL A 3 -2.79 6.84 17.97
N LEU A 4 -2.10 7.49 17.01
CA LEU A 4 -0.74 7.09 16.62
C LEU A 4 0.24 7.37 17.76
N GLU A 5 0.14 8.53 18.40
CA GLU A 5 0.98 8.91 19.53
C GLU A 5 0.81 7.94 20.70
N PHE A 6 -0.42 7.65 21.11
CA PHE A 6 -0.69 6.69 22.18
C PHE A 6 -0.16 5.29 21.84
N ALA A 7 -0.38 4.80 20.62
CA ALA A 7 0.09 3.49 20.19
C ALA A 7 1.63 3.38 20.21
N VAL A 8 2.33 4.42 19.78
CA VAL A 8 3.79 4.41 19.67
C VAL A 8 4.47 4.74 21.01
N GLU A 9 4.02 5.77 21.71
CA GLU A 9 4.66 6.30 22.92
C GLU A 9 4.24 5.53 24.17
N THR A 10 2.97 5.14 24.28
CA THR A 10 2.44 4.45 25.47
C THR A 10 2.44 2.94 25.31
N LEU A 11 1.85 2.43 24.22
CA LEU A 11 1.73 0.98 24.02
C LEU A 11 2.98 0.35 23.39
N GLN A 12 3.87 1.16 22.84
CA GLN A 12 5.11 0.73 22.19
C GLN A 12 4.88 -0.37 21.13
N VAL A 13 3.85 -0.19 20.29
CA VAL A 13 3.55 -1.16 19.23
C VAL A 13 4.73 -1.32 18.28
N LYS A 14 4.96 -2.55 17.84
CA LYS A 14 6.03 -2.88 16.88
C LYS A 14 5.63 -2.66 15.42
N HIS A 15 4.33 -2.66 15.15
CA HIS A 15 3.81 -2.60 13.79
C HIS A 15 2.64 -1.63 13.70
N ILE A 16 2.70 -0.77 12.69
CA ILE A 16 1.62 0.08 12.25
C ILE A 16 1.27 -0.39 10.84
N ILE A 17 -0.02 -0.58 10.56
CA ILE A 17 -0.49 -1.00 9.24
C ILE A 17 -1.39 0.11 8.70
N VAL A 18 -1.00 0.67 7.57
CA VAL A 18 -1.88 1.49 6.74
C VAL A 18 -2.56 0.55 5.76
N CYS A 19 -3.85 0.29 6.00
CA CYS A 19 -4.62 -0.66 5.20
C CYS A 19 -5.66 0.06 4.34
N GLY A 20 -5.56 -0.09 3.03
CA GLY A 20 -6.59 0.32 2.07
C GLY A 20 -7.49 -0.84 1.67
N HIS A 21 -8.43 -0.58 0.76
CA HIS A 21 -9.25 -1.63 0.19
C HIS A 21 -9.67 -1.31 -1.25
N TYR A 22 -9.78 -2.35 -2.08
CA TYR A 22 -10.33 -2.23 -3.43
C TYR A 22 -11.82 -1.88 -3.38
N GLY A 23 -12.31 -1.18 -4.40
CA GLY A 23 -13.69 -0.69 -4.45
C GLY A 23 -14.00 0.46 -3.48
N CYS A 24 -12.99 1.21 -3.03
CA CYS A 24 -13.17 2.32 -2.09
C CYS A 24 -14.04 3.45 -2.67
N GLY A 25 -15.19 3.71 -2.03
CA GLY A 25 -16.10 4.79 -2.42
C GLY A 25 -15.47 6.19 -2.31
N GLY A 26 -14.55 6.39 -1.35
CA GLY A 26 -13.81 7.65 -1.22
C GLY A 26 -12.82 7.89 -2.37
N ILE A 27 -12.12 6.84 -2.82
CA ILE A 27 -11.27 6.92 -4.02
C ILE A 27 -12.15 7.19 -5.24
N ARG A 28 -13.26 6.46 -5.43
CA ARG A 28 -14.20 6.71 -6.53
C ARG A 28 -14.67 8.18 -6.55
N ARG A 29 -15.14 8.69 -5.42
CA ARG A 29 -15.59 10.09 -5.27
C ARG A 29 -14.48 11.09 -5.62
N ALA A 30 -13.21 10.76 -5.37
CA ALA A 30 -12.09 11.62 -5.70
C ALA A 30 -11.83 11.77 -7.21
N PHE A 31 -12.28 10.83 -8.05
CA PHE A 31 -12.21 10.94 -9.52
C PHE A 31 -13.34 11.78 -10.13
N GLU A 32 -14.46 11.89 -9.45
CA GLU A 32 -15.61 12.67 -9.90
C GLU A 32 -15.43 14.16 -9.63
N PRO A 33 -16.08 15.06 -10.38
CA PRO A 33 -16.11 16.48 -10.03
C PRO A 33 -16.64 16.72 -8.60
N PRO A 34 -16.09 17.70 -7.86
CA PRO A 34 -16.67 18.15 -6.59
C PRO A 34 -18.13 18.58 -6.78
N ASP A 35 -19.02 18.19 -5.86
CA ASP A 35 -20.48 18.31 -6.01
C ASP A 35 -21.08 19.39 -5.10
N GLY A 36 -20.26 20.30 -4.59
CA GLY A 36 -20.74 21.47 -3.84
C GLY A 36 -19.90 21.87 -2.63
N GLY A 37 -18.71 21.32 -2.44
CA GLY A 37 -17.78 21.80 -1.41
C GLY A 37 -18.15 21.36 0.01
N GLY A 38 -18.84 20.23 0.15
CA GLY A 38 -19.14 19.64 1.45
C GLY A 38 -17.87 19.21 2.20
N LEU A 39 -18.00 18.89 3.49
CA LEU A 39 -16.88 18.46 4.34
C LEU A 39 -16.13 17.25 3.76
N VAL A 40 -16.86 16.35 3.07
CA VAL A 40 -16.28 15.18 2.39
C VAL A 40 -15.33 15.60 1.26
N ASP A 41 -15.67 16.63 0.46
CA ASP A 41 -14.79 17.12 -0.59
C ASP A 41 -13.52 17.75 -0.01
N HIS A 42 -13.63 18.46 1.12
CA HIS A 42 -12.47 19.00 1.83
C HIS A 42 -11.57 17.86 2.36
N TRP A 43 -12.17 16.84 2.98
CA TRP A 43 -11.44 15.67 3.46
C TRP A 43 -10.73 14.91 2.32
N LEU A 44 -11.36 14.80 1.15
CA LEU A 44 -10.82 14.11 -0.01
C LEU A 44 -9.82 14.96 -0.82
N ALA A 45 -9.66 16.25 -0.53
CA ALA A 45 -8.76 17.13 -1.29
C ALA A 45 -7.33 16.57 -1.48
N PRO A 46 -6.68 15.97 -0.46
CA PRO A 46 -5.35 15.39 -0.63
C PRO A 46 -5.33 14.15 -1.54
N VAL A 47 -6.42 13.38 -1.57
CA VAL A 47 -6.58 12.21 -2.46
C VAL A 47 -6.84 12.69 -3.89
N ARG A 48 -7.67 13.72 -4.06
CA ARG A 48 -7.92 14.35 -5.37
C ARG A 48 -6.63 14.89 -5.98
N GLU A 49 -5.78 15.53 -5.17
CA GLU A 49 -4.47 15.99 -5.61
C GLU A 49 -3.58 14.84 -6.08
N MET A 50 -3.52 13.75 -5.32
CA MET A 50 -2.81 12.54 -5.72
C MET A 50 -3.33 11.99 -7.05
N CYS A 51 -4.65 11.81 -7.21
CA CYS A 51 -5.24 11.33 -8.45
C CYS A 51 -4.91 12.24 -9.65
N ARG A 52 -4.91 13.56 -9.46
CA ARG A 52 -4.53 14.53 -10.52
C ARG A 52 -3.07 14.39 -10.92
N ARG A 53 -2.16 14.28 -9.94
CA ARG A 53 -0.72 14.08 -10.20
C ARG A 53 -0.43 12.77 -10.92
N CYS A 54 -1.12 11.69 -10.55
CA CYS A 54 -0.93 10.36 -11.14
C CYS A 54 -1.77 10.13 -12.41
N ALA A 55 -2.57 11.11 -12.84
CA ALA A 55 -3.49 10.94 -13.96
C ALA A 55 -2.82 10.40 -15.24
N PRO A 56 -1.61 10.85 -15.64
CA PRO A 56 -0.91 10.30 -16.81
C PRO A 56 -0.59 8.81 -16.66
N ASP A 57 -0.12 8.37 -15.50
CA ASP A 57 0.26 6.97 -15.28
C ASP A 57 -0.96 6.06 -15.18
N LEU A 58 -1.99 6.51 -14.46
CA LEU A 58 -3.28 5.84 -14.41
C LEU A 58 -3.88 5.75 -15.83
N ALA A 59 -3.67 6.77 -16.67
CA ALA A 59 -4.19 6.76 -18.03
C ALA A 59 -3.62 5.64 -18.93
N ARG A 60 -2.50 5.03 -18.54
CA ARG A 60 -1.87 3.91 -19.25
C ARG A 60 -2.51 2.55 -18.95
N LEU A 61 -3.32 2.46 -17.89
CA LEU A 61 -3.98 1.21 -17.49
C LEU A 61 -5.21 0.93 -18.37
N PRO A 62 -5.48 -0.34 -18.71
CA PRO A 62 -6.42 -0.68 -19.78
C PRO A 62 -7.89 -0.46 -19.43
N THR A 63 -8.25 -0.52 -18.15
CA THR A 63 -9.64 -0.44 -17.69
C THR A 63 -9.81 0.58 -16.58
N GLU A 64 -11.02 1.11 -16.43
CA GLU A 64 -11.36 2.00 -15.32
C GLU A 64 -11.17 1.29 -13.97
N ALA A 65 -11.57 0.02 -13.87
CA ALA A 65 -11.34 -0.80 -12.68
C ALA A 65 -9.86 -0.87 -12.30
N ALA A 66 -8.96 -1.13 -13.26
CA ALA A 66 -7.53 -1.17 -13.01
C ALA A 66 -6.99 0.20 -12.53
N ARG A 67 -7.51 1.31 -13.06
CA ARG A 67 -7.16 2.67 -12.61
C ARG A 67 -7.60 2.93 -11.19
N MET A 68 -8.82 2.53 -10.84
CA MET A 68 -9.37 2.67 -9.49
C MET A 68 -8.58 1.83 -8.49
N ASP A 69 -8.30 0.57 -8.83
CA ASP A 69 -7.52 -0.33 -7.98
C ASP A 69 -6.12 0.24 -7.76
N ARG A 70 -5.47 0.70 -8.83
CA ARG A 70 -4.17 1.36 -8.71
C ARG A 70 -4.24 2.61 -7.84
N ALA A 71 -5.25 3.46 -7.99
CA ALA A 71 -5.39 4.64 -7.16
C ALA A 71 -5.63 4.31 -5.68
N CYS A 72 -6.27 3.17 -5.37
CA CYS A 72 -6.37 2.67 -4.00
C CYS A 72 -4.99 2.32 -3.42
N GLU A 73 -4.15 1.61 -4.19
CA GLU A 73 -2.79 1.24 -3.80
C GLU A 73 -1.89 2.47 -3.59
N LEU A 74 -1.93 3.43 -4.53
CA LEU A 74 -1.17 4.68 -4.43
C LEU A 74 -1.60 5.51 -3.22
N ASN A 75 -2.88 5.49 -2.86
CA ASN A 75 -3.34 6.16 -1.65
C ASN A 75 -2.81 5.51 -0.37
N VAL A 76 -2.69 4.17 -0.34
CA VAL A 76 -2.04 3.48 0.79
C VAL A 76 -0.59 3.92 0.93
N GLU A 77 0.15 3.97 -0.17
CA GLU A 77 1.53 4.47 -0.19
C GLU A 77 1.62 5.91 0.31
N LEU A 78 0.76 6.80 -0.19
CA LEU A 78 0.69 8.19 0.23
C LEU A 78 0.44 8.33 1.74
N GLN A 79 -0.51 7.58 2.29
CA GLN A 79 -0.81 7.63 3.72
C GLN A 79 0.31 6.99 4.56
N LEU A 80 0.95 5.93 4.07
CA LEU A 80 2.11 5.31 4.70
C LEU A 80 3.28 6.29 4.82
N ARG A 81 3.61 7.00 3.73
CA ARG A 81 4.63 8.07 3.73
C ARG A 81 4.29 9.15 4.75
N ARG A 82 3.02 9.59 4.79
CA ARG A 82 2.56 10.59 5.77
C ARG A 82 2.70 10.13 7.21
N VAL A 83 2.35 8.87 7.52
CA VAL A 83 2.51 8.29 8.86
C VAL A 83 3.99 8.22 9.24
N ALA A 84 4.84 7.74 8.33
CA ALA A 84 6.29 7.67 8.53
C ALA A 84 6.94 9.05 8.73
N ALA A 85 6.44 10.08 8.04
CA ALA A 85 6.94 11.45 8.15
C ALA A 85 6.53 12.16 9.45
N THR A 86 5.62 11.60 10.25
CA THR A 86 5.17 12.23 11.50
C THR A 86 6.31 12.33 12.51
N PRO A 87 6.35 13.38 13.34
CA PRO A 87 7.33 13.47 14.43
C PRO A 87 7.30 12.26 15.36
N ILE A 88 6.11 11.67 15.58
CA ILE A 88 5.91 10.49 16.44
C ILE A 88 6.76 9.31 15.93
N VAL A 89 6.60 8.94 14.65
CA VAL A 89 7.31 7.79 14.09
C VAL A 89 8.79 8.10 13.89
N ARG A 90 9.13 9.31 13.42
CA ARG A 90 10.54 9.72 13.25
C ARG A 90 11.29 9.73 14.58
N SER A 91 10.70 10.27 15.64
CA SER A 91 11.31 10.27 16.98
C SER A 91 11.42 8.87 17.56
N ALA A 92 10.47 7.98 17.29
CA ALA A 92 10.59 6.56 17.65
C ALA A 92 11.80 5.90 16.98
N TRP A 93 12.03 6.13 15.69
CA TRP A 93 13.22 5.63 15.00
C TRP A 93 14.51 6.27 15.51
N GLN A 94 14.52 7.57 15.77
CA GLN A 94 15.70 8.27 16.32
C GLN A 94 16.15 7.71 17.67
N ARG A 95 15.20 7.32 18.53
CA ARG A 95 15.49 6.66 19.82
C ARG A 95 15.61 5.13 19.71
N GLN A 96 15.75 4.60 18.49
CA GLN A 96 15.96 3.18 18.20
C GLN A 96 14.80 2.26 18.66
N GLN A 97 13.59 2.80 18.81
CA GLN A 97 12.41 1.98 19.06
C GLN A 97 12.08 1.16 17.81
N SER A 98 11.93 -0.16 17.98
CA SER A 98 11.57 -1.06 16.89
C SER A 98 10.09 -0.90 16.53
N VAL A 99 9.81 -0.04 15.55
CA VAL A 99 8.48 0.13 14.95
C VAL A 99 8.59 0.10 13.43
N THR A 100 7.66 -0.60 12.78
CA THR A 100 7.61 -0.71 11.32
C THR A 100 6.24 -0.29 10.82
N VAL A 101 6.20 0.53 9.76
CA VAL A 101 4.97 0.93 9.06
C VAL A 101 4.83 0.09 7.79
N HIS A 102 3.70 -0.58 7.63
CA HIS A 102 3.39 -1.47 6.50
C HIS A 102 2.23 -0.92 5.67
N GLY A 103 2.30 -1.09 4.36
CA GLY A 103 1.24 -0.70 3.42
C GLY A 103 0.54 -1.92 2.85
N TRP A 104 -0.70 -2.17 3.26
CA TRP A 104 -1.50 -3.33 2.82
C TRP A 104 -2.79 -2.90 2.15
N ILE A 105 -3.37 -3.79 1.35
CA ILE A 105 -4.68 -3.59 0.72
C ILE A 105 -5.49 -4.89 0.77
N TYR A 106 -6.80 -4.83 1.00
CA TYR A 106 -7.66 -6.02 0.90
C TYR A 106 -8.78 -5.86 -0.12
N GLY A 107 -9.22 -6.97 -0.70
CA GLY A 107 -10.34 -6.98 -1.64
C GLY A 107 -11.66 -7.11 -0.90
N LEU A 108 -12.62 -6.23 -1.20
CA LEU A 108 -13.99 -6.37 -0.68
C LEU A 108 -14.72 -7.59 -1.25
N GLY A 109 -14.35 -8.03 -2.47
CA GLY A 109 -14.98 -9.16 -3.14
C GLY A 109 -14.49 -10.53 -2.66
N ASP A 110 -13.24 -10.62 -2.19
CA ASP A 110 -12.62 -11.89 -1.79
C ASP A 110 -12.16 -11.94 -0.33
N GLY A 111 -12.15 -10.80 0.37
CA GLY A 111 -11.67 -10.68 1.75
C GLY A 111 -10.17 -10.91 1.91
N LEU A 112 -9.41 -11.03 0.81
CA LEU A 112 -7.99 -11.38 0.86
C LEU A 112 -7.13 -10.13 1.05
N LEU A 113 -6.29 -10.17 2.08
CA LEU A 113 -5.27 -9.17 2.34
C LEU A 113 -4.06 -9.39 1.45
N ARG A 114 -3.52 -8.30 0.91
CA ARG A 114 -2.37 -8.24 0.01
C ARG A 114 -1.35 -7.26 0.55
N ASP A 115 -0.10 -7.69 0.54
CA ASP A 115 1.04 -6.84 0.84
C ASP A 115 1.44 -6.07 -0.42
N LEU A 116 1.61 -4.75 -0.32
CA LEU A 116 2.08 -3.90 -1.42
C LEU A 116 3.61 -3.89 -1.54
N GLY A 117 4.32 -4.61 -0.67
CA GLY A 117 5.78 -4.55 -0.58
C GLY A 117 6.28 -3.26 0.06
N LEU A 118 5.39 -2.47 0.66
CA LEU A 118 5.70 -1.20 1.29
C LEU A 118 5.96 -1.41 2.78
N LYS A 119 7.22 -1.23 3.17
CA LYS A 119 7.67 -1.40 4.55
C LYS A 119 8.72 -0.36 4.90
N LEU A 120 8.46 0.44 5.93
CA LEU A 120 9.40 1.43 6.46
C LEU A 120 9.68 1.13 7.92
N SER A 121 10.95 0.96 8.27
CA SER A 121 11.42 0.59 9.60
C SER A 121 12.51 1.52 10.15
N SER A 122 12.94 2.50 9.36
CA SER A 122 13.99 3.44 9.70
C SER A 122 13.79 4.80 9.02
N LEU A 123 14.56 5.80 9.45
CA LEU A 123 14.64 7.08 8.76
C LEU A 123 15.20 6.92 7.33
N ASP A 124 16.18 6.04 7.15
CA ASP A 124 16.79 5.79 5.85
C ASP A 124 15.79 5.19 4.85
N ASP A 125 14.92 4.29 5.32
CA ASP A 125 13.84 3.71 4.52
C ASP A 125 12.89 4.82 4.05
N ALA A 126 12.48 5.71 4.97
CA ALA A 126 11.55 6.80 4.68
C ALA A 126 12.14 7.82 3.69
N GLU A 127 13.41 8.20 3.88
CA GLU A 127 14.11 9.13 2.98
C GLU A 127 14.35 8.53 1.59
N SER A 128 14.62 7.22 1.51
CA SER A 128 14.80 6.53 0.23
C SER A 128 13.51 6.53 -0.57
N LEU A 129 12.37 6.23 0.08
CA LEU A 129 11.07 6.24 -0.57
C LEU A 129 10.68 7.66 -1.06
N ASP A 130 11.01 8.71 -0.30
CA ASP A 130 10.73 10.11 -0.69
C ASP A 130 11.58 10.59 -1.87
N ARG A 131 12.84 10.18 -1.98
CA ARG A 131 13.74 10.53 -3.10
C ARG A 131 13.27 9.98 -4.44
N GLU A 132 12.58 8.85 -4.43
CA GLU A 132 12.11 8.22 -5.67
C GLU A 132 11.04 9.06 -6.39
N ASN A 133 10.41 10.04 -5.70
CA ASN A 133 9.53 11.17 -6.15
C ASN A 133 8.49 10.93 -7.27
N GLU A 134 8.47 9.75 -7.85
CA GLU A 134 7.45 9.17 -8.68
C GLU A 134 6.71 8.20 -7.76
N TYR A 135 5.40 8.08 -7.96
CA TYR A 135 4.66 6.93 -7.43
C TYR A 135 5.20 5.70 -8.18
N ALA A 136 6.38 5.25 -7.75
CA ALA A 136 7.15 4.21 -8.41
C ALA A 136 6.28 2.97 -8.53
N GLY A 137 6.57 2.14 -9.52
CA GLY A 137 5.82 0.91 -9.77
C GLY A 137 5.79 0.02 -8.53
N LEU A 138 4.78 0.16 -7.68
CA LEU A 138 4.51 -0.78 -6.59
C LEU A 138 4.54 -2.18 -7.19
N ALA A 139 5.23 -3.07 -6.48
CA ALA A 139 5.21 -4.48 -6.79
C ALA A 139 3.75 -4.96 -6.89
N GLU A 140 3.55 -6.03 -7.67
CA GLU A 140 2.24 -6.67 -7.74
C GLU A 140 1.79 -7.04 -6.32
N PRO A 141 0.58 -6.65 -5.88
CA PRO A 141 0.13 -6.98 -4.53
C PRO A 141 -0.03 -8.49 -4.32
N ILE A 142 0.68 -9.05 -3.34
CA ILE A 142 0.72 -10.49 -3.09
C ILE A 142 -0.11 -10.84 -1.85
N THR A 143 -1.03 -11.81 -1.97
CA THR A 143 -1.76 -12.34 -0.83
C THR A 143 -0.87 -13.23 0.03
N MET A 144 -1.17 -13.34 1.34
CA MET A 144 -0.45 -14.29 2.20
C MET A 144 -0.57 -15.74 1.71
N VAL A 145 -1.74 -16.09 1.14
CA VAL A 145 -1.96 -17.41 0.53
C VAL A 145 -1.01 -17.65 -0.64
N ARG A 146 -0.86 -16.66 -1.54
CA ARG A 146 0.08 -16.74 -2.66
C ARG A 146 1.52 -16.82 -2.18
N ARG A 147 1.92 -16.00 -1.19
CA ARG A 147 3.27 -16.03 -0.61
C ARG A 147 3.61 -17.40 -0.02
N HIS A 148 2.72 -17.96 0.81
CA HIS A 148 2.94 -19.29 1.38
C HIS A 148 3.00 -20.38 0.30
N ALA A 149 2.19 -20.27 -0.76
CA ALA A 149 2.28 -21.20 -1.88
C ALA A 149 3.64 -21.10 -2.59
N GLU A 150 4.07 -19.88 -2.95
CA GLU A 150 5.36 -19.64 -3.59
C GLU A 150 6.51 -20.20 -2.73
N GLU A 151 6.51 -19.94 -1.41
CA GLU A 151 7.51 -20.47 -0.48
C GLU A 151 7.49 -22.01 -0.38
N ALA A 152 6.29 -22.63 -0.34
CA ALA A 152 6.15 -24.07 -0.26
C ALA A 152 6.61 -24.80 -1.54
N PHE A 153 6.42 -24.18 -2.71
CA PHE A 153 6.77 -24.76 -4.00
C PHE A 153 8.15 -24.31 -4.54
N ALA A 154 8.79 -23.30 -3.95
CA ALA A 154 10.10 -22.80 -4.39
C ALA A 154 11.22 -23.86 -4.40
N GLY A 155 11.10 -24.91 -3.58
CA GLY A 155 12.06 -26.02 -3.50
C GLY A 155 11.70 -27.25 -4.35
N LEU A 156 10.56 -27.24 -5.04
CA LEU A 156 10.15 -28.36 -5.90
C LEU A 156 10.68 -28.08 -7.30
N THR A 157 11.85 -28.63 -7.62
CA THR A 157 12.29 -28.79 -9.00
C THR A 157 11.17 -29.51 -9.74
N MET A 158 10.66 -28.88 -10.81
CA MET A 158 9.69 -29.47 -11.74
C MET A 158 10.13 -30.91 -12.02
N LEU A 159 9.38 -31.90 -11.52
CA LEU A 159 9.61 -33.29 -11.86
C LEU A 159 9.63 -33.35 -13.39
N GLU A 160 10.78 -33.68 -13.96
CA GLU A 160 10.89 -33.94 -15.39
C GLU A 160 9.78 -34.93 -15.74
N PRO A 161 8.96 -34.65 -16.78
CA PRO A 161 7.91 -35.56 -17.16
C PRO A 161 8.56 -36.93 -17.44
N PRO A 162 7.99 -38.04 -16.93
CA PRO A 162 8.56 -39.35 -17.17
C PRO A 162 8.64 -39.54 -18.68
N LEU A 163 9.85 -39.78 -19.19
CA LEU A 163 10.08 -40.18 -20.56
C LEU A 163 9.15 -41.37 -20.83
N LEU A 164 8.14 -41.15 -21.67
CA LEU A 164 7.34 -42.23 -22.22
C LEU A 164 8.32 -43.03 -23.09
N GLU A 165 8.79 -44.16 -22.58
CA GLU A 165 9.45 -45.17 -23.41
C GLU A 165 8.43 -45.65 -24.43
N GLU A 166 8.59 -45.20 -25.68
CA GLU A 166 7.88 -45.74 -26.83
C GLU A 166 8.32 -47.20 -27.03
N GLY A 167 7.39 -48.12 -26.79
CA GLY A 167 7.47 -49.53 -27.19
C GLY A 167 6.67 -49.80 -28.45
#